data_AF-A0A430C4R9-F1
#
_entry.id   AF-A0A430C4R9-F1
#
_cell.length_a   1.000
_cell.length_b   1.000
_cell.length_c   1.000
_cell.angle_alpha   90.00
_cell.angle_beta   90.00
_cell.angle_gamma   90.00
#
_symmetry.space_group_name_H-M   'P 1'
#
loop_
_entity.id
_entity.type
_entity.pdbx_description
1 polymer ?
#
loop_
_entity_poly.entity_id
_entity_poly.type
_entity_poly.pdbx_seq_one_letter_code
_entity_poly.pdbx_strand_id
1 'polypeptide(L)'
;MTSPIVSHARQLAASGQVAQAVARLEQASSQGDVDALFCLATWHLAGHGVARDLERARGLLRRAVEIGHVDAALMEIALTANGSGGPVDWREALARLKIAAQGDPVAQQQLALINRMALAPDGAPVAVPAGEALAGGWDVRLFRQFLTGDECHHVISEGQALLEPAMVIDPRSGRPMPHPIRTSDGGIFGPAREDLVIQAINRRIAAASGTMLSGGEPLTLLRYAVGQQYRQHHDCLPHVRNQRAWTMLIYLNEGYAGGETIFPRLGLSVKGRKGDALLFRNTDAQGQAAEAAMHLGAPVMAGQKWLCTRWIRHDRHDPWNP
;
A
#
# COMPACT_ATOMS: atom_id res chain seq x y z
N MET A 1 -17.00 17.98 -13.51
CA MET A 1 -17.46 19.02 -12.56
C MET A 1 -18.13 18.30 -11.42
N THR A 2 -17.72 18.52 -10.18
CA THR A 2 -18.25 17.83 -9.00
C THR A 2 -19.72 18.20 -8.77
N SER A 3 -20.60 17.22 -8.52
CA SER A 3 -22.01 17.46 -8.21
C SER A 3 -22.20 18.59 -7.16
N PRO A 4 -23.11 19.56 -7.40
CA PRO A 4 -23.45 20.59 -6.42
C PRO A 4 -23.93 20.00 -5.08
N ILE A 5 -24.60 18.84 -5.12
CA ILE A 5 -25.06 18.13 -3.93
C ILE A 5 -23.88 17.65 -3.10
N VAL A 6 -22.90 17.01 -3.73
CA VAL A 6 -21.68 16.54 -3.06
C VAL A 6 -20.88 17.71 -2.50
N SER A 7 -20.76 18.79 -3.26
CA SER A 7 -20.04 20.00 -2.81
C SER A 7 -20.68 20.58 -1.55
N HIS A 8 -22.01 20.69 -1.53
CA HIS A 8 -22.74 21.18 -0.36
C HIS A 8 -22.64 20.22 0.83
N ALA A 9 -22.75 18.90 0.62
CA ALA A 9 -22.57 17.92 1.68
C ALA A 9 -21.18 18.02 2.33
N ARG A 10 -20.12 18.19 1.52
CA ARG A 10 -18.75 18.40 2.04
C ARG A 10 -18.63 19.69 2.86
N GLN A 11 -19.28 20.78 2.43
CA GLN A 11 -19.33 22.03 3.21
C GLN A 11 -20.05 21.85 4.55
N LEU A 12 -21.21 21.17 4.55
CA LEU A 12 -21.94 20.85 5.77
C LEU A 12 -21.06 20.04 6.74
N ALA A 13 -20.39 18.99 6.27
CA ALA A 13 -19.48 18.20 7.10
C ALA A 13 -18.30 19.04 7.64
N ALA A 14 -17.69 19.89 6.81
CA ALA A 14 -16.61 20.80 7.24
C ALA A 14 -17.07 21.81 8.29
N SER A 15 -18.36 22.18 8.30
CA SER A 15 -18.97 23.04 9.33
C SER A 15 -19.45 22.29 10.58
N GLY A 16 -19.14 20.99 10.72
CA GLY A 16 -19.58 20.16 11.84
C GLY A 16 -20.99 19.61 11.73
N GLN A 17 -21.73 19.94 10.66
CA GLN A 17 -23.10 19.47 10.40
C GLN A 17 -23.12 18.11 9.68
N VAL A 18 -22.38 17.16 10.24
CA VAL A 18 -22.13 15.83 9.63
C VAL A 18 -23.44 15.07 9.37
N ALA A 19 -24.36 15.03 10.32
CA ALA A 19 -25.62 14.30 10.17
C ALA A 19 -26.47 14.84 8.99
N GLN A 20 -26.50 16.16 8.80
CA GLN A 20 -27.20 16.77 7.66
C GLN A 20 -26.50 16.46 6.33
N ALA A 21 -25.17 16.47 6.32
CA ALA A 21 -24.39 16.09 5.15
C ALA A 21 -24.66 14.64 4.72
N VAL A 22 -24.68 13.71 5.68
CA VAL A 22 -25.00 12.29 5.44
C VAL A 22 -26.42 12.14 4.92
N ALA A 23 -27.42 12.73 5.60
CA ALA A 23 -28.82 12.67 5.17
C ALA A 23 -29.01 13.20 3.74
N ARG A 24 -28.27 14.27 3.37
CA ARG A 24 -28.29 14.83 2.02
C ARG A 24 -27.71 13.87 0.98
N LEU A 25 -26.58 13.23 1.29
CA LEU A 25 -25.98 12.21 0.42
C LEU A 25 -26.87 10.98 0.29
N GLU A 26 -27.50 10.52 1.37
CA GLU A 26 -28.43 9.38 1.35
C GLU A 26 -29.65 9.67 0.47
N GLN A 27 -30.24 10.86 0.61
CA GLN A 27 -31.36 11.29 -0.22
C GLN A 27 -30.99 11.36 -1.70
N ALA A 28 -29.83 11.92 -2.03
CA ALA A 28 -29.40 11.99 -3.43
C ALA A 28 -29.03 10.60 -3.99
N SER A 29 -28.40 9.75 -3.18
CA SER A 29 -28.08 8.36 -3.54
C SER A 29 -29.33 7.51 -3.79
N SER A 30 -30.43 7.75 -3.07
CA SER A 30 -31.70 7.07 -3.32
C SER A 30 -32.40 7.57 -4.60
N GLN A 31 -32.08 8.80 -5.02
CA GLN A 31 -32.54 9.39 -6.29
C GLN A 31 -31.63 9.04 -7.48
N GLY A 32 -30.57 8.25 -7.28
CA GLY A 32 -29.68 7.82 -8.35
C GLY A 32 -28.57 8.83 -8.71
N ASP A 33 -28.28 9.81 -7.85
CA ASP A 33 -27.14 10.69 -8.05
C ASP A 33 -25.83 9.89 -7.90
N VAL A 34 -25.12 9.79 -9.02
CA VAL A 34 -23.92 8.96 -9.18
C VAL A 34 -22.74 9.46 -8.33
N ASP A 35 -22.56 10.78 -8.24
CA ASP A 35 -21.51 11.39 -7.44
C ASP A 35 -21.82 11.24 -5.94
N ALA A 36 -23.09 11.30 -5.55
CA ALA A 36 -23.53 11.09 -4.17
C ALA A 36 -23.34 9.64 -3.73
N LEU A 37 -23.64 8.66 -4.61
CA LEU A 37 -23.37 7.24 -4.36
C LEU A 37 -21.88 7.00 -4.10
N PHE A 38 -21.02 7.52 -4.97
CA PHE A 38 -19.57 7.41 -4.82
C PHE A 38 -19.07 8.11 -3.56
N CYS A 39 -19.53 9.34 -3.29
CA CYS A 39 -19.15 10.10 -2.11
C CYS A 39 -19.54 9.36 -0.82
N LEU A 40 -20.79 8.89 -0.73
CA LEU A 40 -21.27 8.15 0.44
C LEU A 40 -20.51 6.83 0.63
N ALA A 41 -20.18 6.13 -0.46
CA ALA A 41 -19.33 4.94 -0.38
C ALA A 41 -17.97 5.26 0.24
N THR A 42 -17.29 6.31 -0.23
CA THR A 42 -15.99 6.72 0.33
C THR A 42 -16.07 7.11 1.80
N TRP A 43 -17.19 7.69 2.23
CA TRP A 43 -17.41 8.05 3.65
C TRP A 43 -17.57 6.80 4.51
N HIS A 44 -18.29 5.79 4.03
CA HIS A 44 -18.38 4.49 4.70
C HIS A 44 -17.04 3.74 4.72
N LEU A 45 -16.18 3.87 3.70
CA LEU A 45 -14.83 3.29 3.74
C LEU A 45 -13.94 4.00 4.79
N ALA A 46 -13.95 5.34 4.78
CA ALA A 46 -13.13 6.15 5.68
C ALA A 46 -13.63 6.11 7.14
N GLY A 47 -14.93 5.92 7.36
CA GLY A 47 -15.59 6.21 8.64
C GLY A 47 -15.76 7.71 8.88
N HIS A 48 -15.86 8.51 7.80
CA HIS A 48 -15.98 9.96 7.92
C HIS A 48 -17.42 10.34 8.25
N GLY A 49 -17.70 10.58 9.53
CA GLY A 49 -19.01 11.04 9.97
C GLY A 49 -20.13 9.98 9.92
N VAL A 50 -19.80 8.78 9.46
CA VAL A 50 -20.61 7.57 9.48
C VAL A 50 -19.78 6.42 10.04
N ALA A 51 -20.44 5.42 10.61
CA ALA A 51 -19.74 4.18 10.98
C ALA A 51 -19.13 3.54 9.72
N ARG A 52 -17.91 3.01 9.86
CA ARG A 52 -17.26 2.27 8.78
C ARG A 52 -18.09 1.04 8.44
N ASP A 53 -18.49 0.92 7.19
CA ASP A 53 -19.32 -0.17 6.69
C ASP A 53 -18.84 -0.55 5.28
N LEU A 54 -17.96 -1.55 5.22
CA LEU A 54 -17.31 -1.93 3.98
C LEU A 54 -18.28 -2.61 3.00
N GLU A 55 -19.24 -3.37 3.53
CA GLU A 55 -20.25 -4.05 2.71
C GLU A 55 -21.18 -3.03 2.05
N ARG A 56 -21.70 -2.09 2.84
CA ARG A 56 -22.51 -0.98 2.31
C ARG A 56 -21.71 -0.13 1.33
N ALA A 57 -20.46 0.19 1.64
CA ALA A 57 -19.59 0.94 0.72
C ALA A 57 -19.43 0.22 -0.62
N ARG A 58 -19.14 -1.09 -0.61
CA ARG A 58 -19.01 -1.89 -1.84
C ARG A 58 -20.33 -1.95 -2.61
N GLY A 59 -21.47 -2.08 -1.94
CA GLY A 59 -22.80 -2.02 -2.55
C GLY A 59 -23.08 -0.67 -3.23
N LEU A 60 -22.74 0.45 -2.58
CA LEU A 60 -22.87 1.79 -3.15
C LEU A 60 -21.96 1.99 -4.38
N LEU A 61 -20.73 1.46 -4.35
CA LEU A 61 -19.83 1.51 -5.49
C LEU A 61 -20.37 0.73 -6.68
N ARG A 62 -20.89 -0.48 -6.46
CA ARG A 62 -21.50 -1.27 -7.54
C ARG A 62 -22.64 -0.53 -8.22
N ARG A 63 -23.53 0.09 -7.44
CA ARG A 63 -24.60 0.94 -7.97
C ARG A 63 -24.06 2.15 -8.75
N ALA A 64 -22.99 2.79 -8.26
CA ALA A 64 -22.36 3.91 -8.97
C ALA A 64 -21.74 3.45 -10.32
N VAL A 65 -21.13 2.26 -10.35
CA VAL A 65 -20.58 1.65 -11.58
C VAL A 65 -21.69 1.33 -12.58
N GLU A 66 -22.81 0.75 -12.13
CA GLU A 66 -23.97 0.40 -12.96
C GLU A 66 -24.55 1.60 -13.72
N ILE A 67 -24.45 2.80 -13.14
CA ILE A 67 -24.92 4.05 -13.75
C ILE A 67 -23.79 4.92 -14.33
N GLY A 68 -22.57 4.36 -14.47
CA GLY A 68 -21.49 4.95 -15.26
C GLY A 68 -20.43 5.76 -14.51
N HIS A 69 -20.28 5.63 -13.17
CA HIS A 69 -19.18 6.28 -12.45
C HIS A 69 -17.84 5.58 -12.73
N VAL A 70 -16.89 6.30 -13.33
CA VAL A 70 -15.58 5.76 -13.71
C VAL A 70 -14.71 5.45 -12.49
N ASP A 71 -14.50 6.42 -11.58
CA ASP A 71 -13.64 6.19 -10.40
C ASP A 71 -14.17 5.10 -9.45
N ALA A 72 -15.49 4.91 -9.40
CA ALA A 72 -16.10 3.85 -8.61
C ALA A 72 -15.70 2.46 -9.12
N ALA A 73 -15.48 2.30 -10.44
CA ALA A 73 -15.14 1.02 -11.04
C ALA A 73 -13.80 0.50 -10.54
N LEU A 74 -12.74 1.32 -10.63
CA LEU A 74 -11.41 0.92 -10.18
C LEU A 74 -11.37 0.63 -8.68
N MET A 75 -12.09 1.43 -7.87
CA MET A 75 -12.18 1.19 -6.44
C MET A 75 -12.95 -0.11 -6.14
N GLU A 76 -14.10 -0.36 -6.78
CA GLU A 76 -14.87 -1.61 -6.59
C GLU A 76 -14.08 -2.85 -7.02
N ILE A 77 -13.30 -2.74 -8.10
CA ILE A 77 -12.35 -3.76 -8.56
C ILE A 77 -11.31 -4.05 -7.46
N ALA A 78 -10.69 -3.02 -6.89
CA ALA A 78 -9.69 -3.17 -5.83
C ALA A 78 -10.29 -3.85 -4.58
N LEU A 79 -11.46 -3.38 -4.11
CA LEU A 79 -12.16 -3.96 -2.95
C LEU A 79 -12.58 -5.42 -3.21
N THR A 80 -12.97 -5.74 -4.44
CA THR A 80 -13.32 -7.11 -4.84
C THR A 80 -12.12 -8.05 -4.78
N ALA A 81 -10.96 -7.59 -5.26
CA ALA A 81 -9.74 -8.38 -5.31
C ALA A 81 -9.09 -8.60 -3.93
N ASN A 82 -9.30 -7.70 -2.96
CA ASN A 82 -8.78 -7.83 -1.59
C ASN A 82 -9.82 -8.27 -0.55
N GLY A 83 -11.09 -8.45 -0.93
CA GLY A 83 -12.16 -8.92 -0.05
C GLY A 83 -12.68 -7.86 0.93
N SER A 84 -12.49 -6.58 0.64
CA SER A 84 -13.09 -5.52 1.46
C SER A 84 -14.60 -5.45 1.20
N GLY A 85 -15.41 -5.67 2.24
CA GLY A 85 -16.87 -5.65 2.12
C GLY A 85 -17.46 -6.86 1.38
N GLY A 86 -16.76 -8.00 1.37
CA GLY A 86 -17.27 -9.28 0.87
C GLY A 86 -16.17 -10.33 0.73
N PRO A 87 -16.41 -11.47 0.07
CA PRO A 87 -15.36 -12.45 -0.17
C PRO A 87 -14.30 -11.91 -1.14
N VAL A 88 -13.06 -12.40 -0.99
CA VAL A 88 -11.97 -12.21 -1.95
C VAL A 88 -12.36 -12.88 -3.26
N ASP A 89 -12.37 -12.12 -4.36
CA ASP A 89 -12.65 -12.66 -5.69
C ASP A 89 -11.76 -12.02 -6.77
N TRP A 90 -10.55 -12.58 -6.92
CA TRP A 90 -9.60 -12.11 -7.94
C TRP A 90 -10.13 -12.27 -9.37
N ARG A 91 -10.87 -13.35 -9.64
CA ARG A 91 -11.36 -13.65 -11.00
C ARG A 91 -12.40 -12.63 -11.44
N GLU A 92 -13.34 -12.32 -10.55
CA GLU A 92 -14.33 -11.30 -10.78
C GLU A 92 -13.69 -9.91 -10.91
N ALA A 93 -12.75 -9.56 -10.05
CA ALA A 93 -12.02 -8.29 -10.15
C ALA A 93 -11.30 -8.14 -11.51
N LEU A 94 -10.64 -9.21 -11.97
CA LEU A 94 -9.98 -9.22 -13.28
C LEU A 94 -10.97 -9.16 -14.44
N ALA A 95 -12.14 -9.81 -14.32
CA ALA A 95 -13.20 -9.72 -15.32
C ALA A 95 -13.73 -8.28 -15.43
N ARG A 96 -13.97 -7.62 -14.29
CA ARG A 96 -14.38 -6.21 -14.22
C ARG A 96 -13.32 -5.26 -14.76
N LEU A 97 -12.05 -5.52 -14.47
CA LEU A 97 -10.94 -4.76 -15.04
C LEU A 97 -10.92 -4.84 -16.57
N LYS A 98 -11.18 -6.01 -17.14
CA LYS A 98 -11.28 -6.18 -18.61
C LYS A 98 -12.43 -5.37 -19.22
N ILE A 99 -13.54 -5.21 -18.50
CA ILE A 99 -14.66 -4.37 -18.92
C ILE A 99 -14.25 -2.89 -18.83
N ALA A 100 -13.72 -2.45 -17.69
CA ALA A 100 -13.28 -1.07 -17.49
C ALA A 100 -12.23 -0.63 -18.51
N ALA A 101 -11.29 -1.51 -18.88
CA ALA A 101 -10.23 -1.26 -19.85
C ALA A 101 -10.72 -0.96 -21.28
N GLN A 102 -12.01 -1.17 -21.59
CA GLN A 102 -12.60 -0.80 -22.89
C GLN A 102 -12.80 0.71 -23.04
N GLY A 103 -12.92 1.45 -21.93
CA GLY A 103 -13.21 2.88 -21.94
C GLY A 103 -12.34 3.72 -21.00
N ASP A 104 -11.59 3.10 -20.09
CA ASP A 104 -10.74 3.79 -19.12
C ASP A 104 -9.23 3.52 -19.38
N PRO A 105 -8.42 4.56 -19.65
CA PRO A 105 -6.99 4.40 -19.93
C PRO A 105 -6.17 3.85 -18.76
N VAL A 106 -6.56 4.15 -17.51
CA VAL A 106 -5.87 3.65 -16.31
C VAL A 106 -6.12 2.14 -16.18
N ALA A 107 -7.36 1.70 -16.34
CA ALA A 107 -7.74 0.30 -16.40
C ALA A 107 -7.04 -0.44 -17.55
N GLN A 108 -6.90 0.20 -18.72
CA GLN A 108 -6.19 -0.36 -19.86
C GLN A 108 -4.70 -0.59 -19.56
N GLN A 109 -4.02 0.38 -18.97
CA GLN A 109 -2.62 0.27 -18.56
C GLN A 109 -2.43 -0.82 -17.51
N GLN A 110 -3.29 -0.85 -16.50
CA GLN A 110 -3.30 -1.87 -15.46
C GLN A 110 -3.47 -3.27 -16.04
N LEU A 111 -4.47 -3.47 -16.92
CA LEU A 111 -4.72 -4.76 -17.56
C LEU A 111 -3.54 -5.20 -18.44
N ALA A 112 -2.95 -4.28 -19.19
CA ALA A 112 -1.79 -4.56 -20.03
C ALA A 112 -0.59 -5.03 -19.20
N LEU A 113 -0.38 -4.45 -18.01
CA LEU A 113 0.67 -4.91 -17.09
C LEU A 113 0.32 -6.27 -16.47
N ILE A 114 -0.92 -6.46 -15.98
CA ILE A 114 -1.39 -7.75 -15.45
C ILE A 114 -1.18 -8.90 -16.44
N ASN A 115 -1.48 -8.69 -17.72
CA ASN A 115 -1.30 -9.70 -18.77
C ASN A 115 0.18 -10.08 -19.02
N ARG A 116 1.13 -9.23 -18.62
CA ARG A 116 2.58 -9.49 -18.72
C ARG A 116 3.17 -10.07 -17.45
N MET A 117 2.44 -10.03 -16.34
CA MET A 117 2.84 -10.69 -15.09
C MET A 117 2.60 -12.19 -15.20
N ALA A 118 3.55 -13.00 -14.74
CA ALA A 118 3.40 -14.46 -14.67
C ALA A 118 2.52 -14.84 -13.47
N LEU A 119 1.19 -14.77 -13.65
CA LEU A 119 0.19 -15.02 -12.61
C LEU A 119 -0.67 -16.25 -12.91
N ALA A 120 -1.00 -17.00 -11.86
CA ALA A 120 -2.02 -18.04 -11.88
C ALA A 120 -3.44 -17.41 -11.91
N PRO A 121 -4.49 -18.20 -12.21
CA PRO A 121 -5.87 -17.68 -12.31
C PRO A 121 -6.45 -17.04 -11.03
N ASP A 122 -5.82 -17.24 -9.88
CA ASP A 122 -6.17 -16.65 -8.58
C ASP A 122 -5.30 -15.42 -8.23
N GLY A 123 -4.43 -15.01 -9.14
CA GLY A 123 -3.50 -13.88 -8.98
C GLY A 123 -2.21 -14.23 -8.24
N ALA A 124 -2.02 -15.48 -7.82
CA ALA A 124 -0.76 -15.91 -7.23
C ALA A 124 0.37 -15.88 -8.28
N PRO A 125 1.62 -15.61 -7.90
CA PRO A 125 2.74 -15.73 -8.84
C PRO A 125 2.90 -17.19 -9.29
N VAL A 126 3.15 -17.43 -10.58
CA VAL A 126 3.47 -18.78 -11.10
C VAL A 126 4.81 -19.29 -10.54
N ALA A 127 5.76 -18.38 -10.37
CA ALA A 127 7.06 -18.65 -9.76
C ALA A 127 7.55 -17.44 -8.99
N VAL A 128 8.40 -17.69 -8.00
CA VAL A 128 9.10 -16.65 -7.24
C VAL A 128 10.60 -16.84 -7.43
N PRO A 129 11.38 -15.77 -7.68
CA PRO A 129 12.84 -15.87 -7.73
C PRO A 129 13.41 -16.48 -6.45
N ALA A 130 14.51 -17.23 -6.55
CA ALA A 130 15.21 -17.74 -5.37
C ALA A 130 15.86 -16.58 -4.59
N GLY A 131 15.72 -16.60 -3.26
CA GLY A 131 16.37 -15.63 -2.38
C GLY A 131 17.79 -16.07 -2.04
N GLU A 132 18.77 -15.21 -2.33
CA GLU A 132 20.17 -15.37 -1.95
C GLU A 132 20.37 -14.95 -0.48
N ALA A 133 20.82 -15.86 0.38
CA ALA A 133 21.15 -15.52 1.76
C ALA A 133 22.41 -14.63 1.81
N LEU A 134 22.29 -13.44 2.40
CA LEU A 134 23.37 -12.45 2.44
C LEU A 134 24.22 -12.48 3.71
N ALA A 135 23.73 -13.12 4.78
CA ALA A 135 24.41 -13.18 6.06
C ALA A 135 24.27 -14.57 6.69
N GLY A 136 25.31 -15.01 7.39
CA GLY A 136 25.24 -16.17 8.27
C GLY A 136 24.62 -15.77 9.62
N GLY A 137 23.80 -16.65 10.19
CA GLY A 137 23.26 -16.49 11.56
C GLY A 137 22.00 -15.64 11.69
N TRP A 138 21.56 -14.94 10.65
CA TRP A 138 20.25 -14.27 10.61
C TRP A 138 19.66 -14.31 9.20
N ASP A 139 18.33 -14.40 9.10
CA ASP A 139 17.66 -14.47 7.78
C ASP A 139 17.57 -13.08 7.14
N VAL A 140 18.51 -12.82 6.22
CA VAL A 140 18.52 -11.68 5.30
C VAL A 140 18.72 -12.23 3.89
N ARG A 141 17.71 -12.08 3.02
CA ARG A 141 17.67 -12.64 1.68
C ARG A 141 17.50 -11.57 0.60
N LEU A 142 18.28 -11.67 -0.46
CA LEU A 142 18.17 -10.82 -1.64
C LEU A 142 17.55 -11.59 -2.81
N PHE A 143 16.48 -11.05 -3.36
CA PHE A 143 15.79 -11.54 -4.54
C PHE A 143 16.15 -10.65 -5.72
N ARG A 144 16.85 -11.22 -6.71
CA ARG A 144 17.21 -10.49 -7.93
C ARG A 144 16.02 -10.43 -8.87
N GLN A 145 15.82 -9.27 -9.50
CA GLN A 145 14.74 -9.07 -10.49
C GLN A 145 13.37 -9.51 -9.95
N PHE A 146 13.11 -9.20 -8.67
CA PHE A 146 11.86 -9.52 -8.01
C PHE A 146 10.66 -8.80 -8.64
N LEU A 147 10.87 -7.55 -9.06
CA LEU A 147 9.98 -6.81 -9.95
C LEU A 147 10.63 -6.57 -11.31
N THR A 148 9.80 -6.51 -12.35
CA THR A 148 10.20 -6.03 -13.67
C THR A 148 10.33 -4.50 -13.68
N GLY A 149 11.00 -3.96 -14.72
CA GLY A 149 11.14 -2.51 -14.88
C GLY A 149 9.80 -1.75 -14.97
N ASP A 150 8.79 -2.40 -15.57
CA ASP A 150 7.44 -1.86 -15.75
C ASP A 150 6.62 -1.93 -14.46
N GLU A 151 6.76 -3.00 -13.68
CA GLU A 151 6.18 -3.10 -12.34
C GLU A 151 6.75 -2.02 -11.41
N CYS A 152 8.07 -1.78 -11.45
CA CYS A 152 8.67 -0.67 -10.69
C CYS A 152 8.13 0.69 -11.12
N HIS A 153 7.94 0.90 -12.43
CA HIS A 153 7.40 2.16 -12.95
C HIS A 153 5.95 2.36 -12.52
N HIS A 154 5.12 1.32 -12.61
CA HIS A 154 3.73 1.33 -12.16
C HIS A 154 3.61 1.73 -10.69
N VAL A 155 4.40 1.09 -9.81
CA VAL A 155 4.42 1.40 -8.37
C VAL A 155 4.76 2.88 -8.12
N ILE A 156 5.76 3.42 -8.82
CA ILE A 156 6.12 4.86 -8.68
C ILE A 156 4.99 5.75 -9.19
N SER A 157 4.42 5.44 -10.36
CA SER A 157 3.35 6.23 -10.99
C SER A 157 2.10 6.32 -10.12
N GLU A 158 1.67 5.19 -9.56
CA GLU A 158 0.48 5.12 -8.70
C GLU A 158 0.72 5.79 -7.34
N GLY A 159 1.93 5.68 -6.80
CA GLY A 159 2.22 6.15 -5.44
C GLY A 159 2.73 7.59 -5.35
N GLN A 160 3.25 8.19 -6.43
CA GLN A 160 3.92 9.50 -6.35
C GLN A 160 2.99 10.61 -5.85
N ALA A 161 1.70 10.55 -6.22
CA ALA A 161 0.70 11.54 -5.79
C ALA A 161 0.28 11.36 -4.32
N LEU A 162 0.68 10.25 -3.70
CA LEU A 162 0.42 9.94 -2.29
C LEU A 162 1.57 10.37 -1.37
N LEU A 163 2.69 10.84 -1.93
CA LEU A 163 3.88 11.15 -1.16
C LEU A 163 3.66 12.38 -0.28
N GLU A 164 3.75 12.17 1.03
CA GLU A 164 3.82 13.22 2.04
C GLU A 164 5.12 13.09 2.84
N PRO A 165 5.69 14.20 3.34
CA PRO A 165 6.85 14.14 4.22
C PRO A 165 6.59 13.23 5.43
N ALA A 166 7.59 12.46 5.88
CA ALA A 166 7.45 11.67 7.09
C ALA A 166 7.28 12.58 8.32
N MET A 167 6.11 12.53 8.94
CA MET A 167 5.75 13.30 10.14
C MET A 167 5.51 12.37 11.34
N VAL A 168 5.77 12.85 12.54
CA VAL A 168 5.34 12.25 13.81
C VAL A 168 4.64 13.30 14.67
N ILE A 169 3.80 12.86 15.60
CA ILE A 169 3.28 13.76 16.63
C ILE A 169 4.36 13.92 17.69
N ASP A 170 4.75 15.16 17.96
CA ASP A 170 5.65 15.47 19.06
C ASP A 170 5.01 15.03 20.38
N PRO A 171 5.59 14.08 21.14
CA PRO A 171 5.02 13.66 22.42
C PRO A 171 4.97 14.78 23.47
N ARG A 172 5.73 15.87 23.30
CA ARG A 172 5.75 17.02 24.21
C ARG A 172 4.74 18.09 23.83
N SER A 173 4.70 18.49 22.57
CA SER A 173 3.85 19.61 22.11
C SER A 173 2.52 19.16 21.50
N GLY A 174 2.35 17.88 21.19
CA GLY A 174 1.17 17.34 20.50
C GLY A 174 1.01 17.80 19.05
N ARG A 175 1.98 18.56 18.51
CA ARG A 175 1.95 19.09 17.14
C ARG A 175 2.66 18.14 16.17
N PRO A 176 2.26 18.14 14.89
CA PRO A 176 3.03 17.45 13.85
C PRO A 176 4.45 18.04 13.77
N MET A 177 5.46 17.18 13.84
CA MET A 177 6.85 17.53 13.56
C MET A 177 7.45 16.56 12.52
N PRO A 178 8.45 16.99 11.74
CA PRO A 178 9.20 16.08 10.87
C PRO A 178 9.76 14.91 11.67
N HIS A 179 9.69 13.70 11.12
CA HIS A 179 10.11 12.51 11.83
C HIS A 179 11.63 12.56 12.13
N PRO A 180 12.06 12.46 13.40
CA PRO A 180 13.45 12.73 13.79
C PRO A 180 14.46 11.63 13.37
N ILE A 181 13.95 10.51 12.86
CA ILE A 181 14.72 9.29 12.53
C ILE A 181 14.64 9.02 11.03
N ARG A 182 13.47 9.20 10.40
CA ARG A 182 13.24 9.02 8.97
C ARG A 182 12.94 10.36 8.32
N THR A 183 13.76 10.80 7.36
CA THR A 183 13.56 12.08 6.68
C THR A 183 13.05 11.94 5.25
N SER A 184 12.45 10.80 4.90
CA SER A 184 11.88 10.52 3.56
C SER A 184 10.48 11.08 3.38
N ASP A 185 9.99 11.08 2.13
CA ASP A 185 8.57 11.13 1.83
C ASP A 185 8.00 9.71 1.77
N GLY A 186 6.72 9.52 2.10
CA GLY A 186 6.04 8.23 2.07
C GLY A 186 4.60 8.31 1.59
N GLY A 187 4.14 7.28 0.88
CA GLY A 187 2.77 7.14 0.39
C GLY A 187 2.26 5.71 0.56
N ILE A 188 1.08 5.54 1.12
CA ILE A 188 0.52 4.22 1.46
C ILE A 188 -0.52 3.81 0.41
N PHE A 189 -0.35 2.62 -0.17
CA PHE A 189 -1.37 2.00 -1.03
C PHE A 189 -2.45 1.36 -0.15
N GLY A 190 -3.35 2.19 0.38
CA GLY A 190 -4.46 1.73 1.22
C GLY A 190 -5.44 0.82 0.46
N PRO A 191 -6.29 0.04 1.16
CA PRO A 191 -7.09 -1.02 0.53
C PRO A 191 -8.05 -0.57 -0.59
N ALA A 192 -8.47 0.71 -0.58
CA ALA A 192 -9.29 1.29 -1.64
C ALA A 192 -8.51 1.71 -2.90
N ARG A 193 -7.19 1.84 -2.81
CA ARG A 193 -6.27 2.26 -3.88
C ARG A 193 -5.25 1.18 -4.25
N GLU A 194 -5.28 0.05 -3.54
CA GLU A 194 -4.44 -1.11 -3.83
C GLU A 194 -4.96 -1.83 -5.08
N ASP A 195 -4.45 -1.39 -6.22
CA ASP A 195 -4.82 -1.87 -7.54
C ASP A 195 -4.39 -3.34 -7.76
N LEU A 196 -4.83 -3.99 -8.84
CA LEU A 196 -4.54 -5.42 -9.09
C LEU A 196 -3.05 -5.69 -9.25
N VAL A 197 -2.25 -4.75 -9.78
CA VAL A 197 -0.80 -4.93 -9.96
C VAL A 197 -0.12 -4.94 -8.58
N ILE A 198 -0.42 -3.96 -7.73
CA ILE A 198 0.07 -3.89 -6.35
C ILE A 198 -0.38 -5.14 -5.56
N GLN A 199 -1.62 -5.57 -5.73
CA GLN A 199 -2.15 -6.78 -5.12
C GLN A 199 -1.43 -8.06 -5.58
N ALA A 200 -1.05 -8.17 -6.84
CA ALA A 200 -0.26 -9.27 -7.36
C ALA A 200 1.19 -9.22 -6.84
N ILE A 201 1.77 -8.03 -6.71
CA ILE A 201 3.07 -7.83 -6.03
C ILE A 201 2.99 -8.29 -4.58
N ASN A 202 1.92 -7.96 -3.86
CA ASN A 202 1.74 -8.37 -2.46
C ASN A 202 1.57 -9.89 -2.29
N ARG A 203 0.91 -10.56 -3.25
CA ARG A 203 0.89 -12.03 -3.35
C ARG A 203 2.28 -12.60 -3.60
N ARG A 204 3.08 -11.95 -4.47
CA ARG A 204 4.48 -12.34 -4.72
C ARG A 204 5.36 -12.18 -3.47
N ILE A 205 5.19 -11.09 -2.72
CA ILE A 205 5.90 -10.87 -1.45
C ILE A 205 5.56 -12.00 -0.47
N ALA A 206 4.27 -12.29 -0.27
CA ALA A 206 3.83 -13.35 0.65
C ALA A 206 4.39 -14.74 0.27
N ALA A 207 4.39 -15.07 -1.03
CA ALA A 207 4.98 -16.31 -1.52
C ALA A 207 6.50 -16.38 -1.31
N ALA A 208 7.23 -15.27 -1.51
CA ALA A 208 8.68 -15.19 -1.31
C ALA A 208 9.11 -15.27 0.15
N SER A 209 8.34 -14.64 1.04
CA SER A 209 8.60 -14.66 2.47
C SER A 209 8.09 -15.92 3.17
N GLY A 210 7.22 -16.70 2.51
CA GLY A 210 6.56 -17.85 3.14
C GLY A 210 5.56 -17.44 4.22
N THR A 211 4.95 -16.26 4.10
CA THR A 211 4.05 -15.68 5.10
C THR A 211 2.62 -15.59 4.58
N MET A 212 1.67 -15.37 5.48
CA MET A 212 0.27 -15.11 5.09
C MET A 212 0.15 -13.78 4.35
N LEU A 213 -0.59 -13.76 3.23
CA LEU A 213 -0.93 -12.52 2.51
C LEU A 213 -1.58 -11.49 3.44
N SER A 214 -2.54 -11.95 4.25
CA SER A 214 -3.27 -11.12 5.22
C SER A 214 -2.44 -10.69 6.42
N GLY A 215 -1.21 -11.18 6.59
CA GLY A 215 -0.29 -10.65 7.61
C GLY A 215 0.44 -9.38 7.14
N GLY A 216 0.44 -9.11 5.83
CA GLY A 216 1.13 -7.94 5.30
C GLY A 216 0.36 -6.65 5.53
N GLU A 217 1.03 -5.64 6.07
CA GLU A 217 0.56 -4.26 6.07
C GLU A 217 0.49 -3.72 4.63
N PRO A 218 -0.27 -2.63 4.37
CA PRO A 218 -0.29 -1.97 3.08
C PRO A 218 1.11 -1.66 2.55
N LEU A 219 1.32 -1.87 1.25
CA LEU A 219 2.58 -1.53 0.60
C LEU A 219 2.78 0.00 0.72
N THR A 220 3.99 0.41 1.11
CA THR A 220 4.31 1.82 1.28
C THR A 220 5.43 2.22 0.33
N LEU A 221 5.18 3.20 -0.53
CA LEU A 221 6.18 3.86 -1.36
C LEU A 221 7.00 4.84 -0.51
N LEU A 222 8.31 4.86 -0.70
CA LEU A 222 9.25 5.74 -0.03
C LEU A 222 10.16 6.43 -1.04
N ARG A 223 10.42 7.71 -0.83
CA ARG A 223 11.32 8.53 -1.65
C ARG A 223 12.33 9.27 -0.78
N TYR A 224 13.60 9.15 -1.13
CA TYR A 224 14.72 9.81 -0.46
C TYR A 224 15.46 10.72 -1.45
N ALA A 225 15.41 12.03 -1.20
CA ALA A 225 16.21 13.05 -1.85
C ALA A 225 17.64 13.10 -1.27
N VAL A 226 18.54 13.85 -1.91
CA VAL A 226 19.91 14.06 -1.43
C VAL A 226 19.92 14.55 0.02
N GLY A 227 20.73 13.92 0.86
CA GLY A 227 20.85 14.16 2.30
C GLY A 227 19.80 13.45 3.16
N GLN A 228 18.68 12.98 2.60
CA GLN A 228 17.68 12.22 3.35
C GLN A 228 18.19 10.81 3.65
N GLN A 229 17.76 10.29 4.81
CA GLN A 229 18.21 9.00 5.34
C GLN A 229 17.13 8.40 6.25
N TYR A 230 17.36 7.16 6.70
CA TYR A 230 16.66 6.56 7.82
C TYR A 230 17.70 6.12 8.84
N ARG A 231 17.78 6.82 9.97
CA ARG A 231 18.70 6.46 11.05
C ARG A 231 18.40 5.06 11.59
N GLN A 232 19.38 4.49 12.28
CA GLN A 232 19.31 3.16 12.85
C GLN A 232 18.06 2.94 13.69
N HIS A 233 17.31 1.89 13.37
CA HIS A 233 16.03 1.56 14.00
C HIS A 233 15.74 0.06 13.91
N HIS A 234 14.64 -0.34 14.57
CA HIS A 234 14.00 -1.63 14.43
C HIS A 234 12.62 -1.43 13.80
N ASP A 235 12.21 -2.37 12.95
CA ASP A 235 10.85 -2.38 12.39
C ASP A 235 9.80 -2.90 13.37
N CYS A 236 10.21 -3.38 14.55
CA CYS A 236 9.29 -3.90 15.55
C CYS A 236 8.57 -2.75 16.24
N LEU A 237 7.29 -2.95 16.49
CA LEU A 237 6.41 -2.01 17.15
C LEU A 237 6.51 -2.14 18.68
N PRO A 238 6.44 -1.03 19.43
CA PRO A 238 6.43 -1.08 20.89
C PRO A 238 5.09 -1.65 21.41
N HIS A 239 5.16 -2.53 22.41
CA HIS A 239 4.01 -3.00 23.20
C HIS A 239 2.87 -3.69 22.42
N VAL A 240 3.14 -4.32 21.28
CA VAL A 240 2.15 -5.12 20.55
C VAL A 240 2.41 -6.61 20.67
N ARG A 241 1.34 -7.42 20.67
CA ARG A 241 1.45 -8.89 20.57
C ARG A 241 1.65 -9.35 19.13
N ASN A 242 0.87 -8.82 18.19
CA ASN A 242 1.01 -9.12 16.78
C ASN A 242 2.14 -8.28 16.16
N GLN A 243 3.37 -8.76 16.30
CA GLN A 243 4.58 -8.04 15.89
C GLN A 243 4.84 -8.12 14.38
N ARG A 244 5.49 -7.09 13.81
CA ARG A 244 6.08 -7.11 12.47
C ARG A 244 7.25 -8.09 12.44
N ALA A 245 6.99 -9.31 12.02
CA ALA A 245 7.93 -10.43 11.99
C ALA A 245 8.93 -10.35 10.84
N TRP A 246 8.53 -9.76 9.70
CA TRP A 246 9.37 -9.63 8.51
C TRP A 246 9.20 -8.26 7.88
N THR A 247 10.24 -7.83 7.16
CA THR A 247 10.20 -6.66 6.29
C THR A 247 10.70 -7.02 4.91
N MET A 248 9.95 -6.62 3.89
CA MET A 248 10.37 -6.65 2.50
C MET A 248 10.62 -5.23 2.01
N LEU A 249 11.84 -4.93 1.57
CA LEU A 249 12.19 -3.71 0.85
C LEU A 249 12.35 -4.02 -0.64
N ILE A 250 11.77 -3.23 -1.52
CA ILE A 250 11.88 -3.41 -2.98
C ILE A 250 12.48 -2.15 -3.59
N TYR A 251 13.62 -2.26 -4.26
CA TYR A 251 14.31 -1.13 -4.89
C TYR A 251 13.68 -0.81 -6.24
N LEU A 252 13.16 0.41 -6.43
CA LEU A 252 12.34 0.75 -7.60
C LEU A 252 13.09 1.52 -8.69
N ASN A 253 14.30 2.02 -8.38
CA ASN A 253 15.13 2.72 -9.33
C ASN A 253 16.62 2.49 -9.08
N GLU A 254 17.42 3.03 -9.99
CA GLU A 254 18.87 3.09 -9.92
C GLU A 254 19.34 4.53 -10.26
N GLY A 255 20.65 4.74 -10.38
CA GLY A 255 21.20 6.07 -10.71
C GLY A 255 21.35 7.03 -9.53
N TYR A 256 21.44 6.50 -8.30
CA TYR A 256 21.72 7.29 -7.09
C TYR A 256 23.02 6.84 -6.39
N ALA A 257 23.70 7.76 -5.73
CA ALA A 257 24.87 7.49 -4.89
C ALA A 257 24.48 7.46 -3.40
N GLY A 258 25.19 6.68 -2.58
CA GLY A 258 24.75 6.38 -1.21
C GLY A 258 23.44 5.58 -1.19
N GLY A 259 22.66 5.74 -0.11
CA GLY A 259 21.32 5.14 0.02
C GLY A 259 21.31 3.64 0.32
N GLU A 260 22.42 3.05 0.76
CA GLU A 260 22.51 1.63 1.14
C GLU A 260 21.59 1.28 2.32
N THR A 261 21.07 0.06 2.34
CA THR A 261 20.45 -0.52 3.55
C THR A 261 21.53 -1.27 4.32
N ILE A 262 21.84 -0.81 5.53
CA ILE A 262 22.98 -1.30 6.32
C ILE A 262 22.46 -2.00 7.58
N PHE A 263 22.99 -3.19 7.87
CA PHE A 263 22.77 -3.96 9.11
C PHE A 263 24.08 -3.99 9.90
N PRO A 264 24.31 -3.03 10.83
CA PRO A 264 25.60 -2.88 11.49
C PRO A 264 26.05 -4.13 12.26
N ARG A 265 25.10 -4.83 12.89
CA ARG A 265 25.37 -6.05 13.68
C ARG A 265 25.80 -7.24 12.84
N LEU A 266 25.41 -7.25 11.56
CA LEU A 266 25.78 -8.30 10.60
C LEU A 266 26.99 -7.90 9.75
N GLY A 267 27.50 -6.67 9.89
CA GLY A 267 28.54 -6.14 8.99
C GLY A 267 28.10 -6.08 7.52
N LEU A 268 26.79 -6.02 7.27
CA LEU A 268 26.19 -6.13 5.93
C LEU A 268 25.74 -4.75 5.43
N SER A 269 26.06 -4.44 4.17
CA SER A 269 25.59 -3.26 3.44
C SER A 269 25.03 -3.67 2.10
N VAL A 270 23.76 -3.32 1.84
CA VAL A 270 23.02 -3.75 0.64
C VAL A 270 22.60 -2.55 -0.20
N LYS A 271 23.03 -2.55 -1.46
CA LYS A 271 22.53 -1.64 -2.49
C LYS A 271 21.87 -2.46 -3.60
N GLY A 272 20.56 -2.60 -3.53
CA GLY A 272 19.80 -3.31 -4.56
C GLY A 272 19.78 -2.54 -5.89
N ARG A 273 19.66 -3.28 -7.00
CA ARG A 273 19.40 -2.72 -8.32
C ARG A 273 17.89 -2.50 -8.50
N LYS A 274 17.49 -1.75 -9.53
CA LYS A 274 16.08 -1.62 -9.89
C LYS A 274 15.44 -3.01 -10.05
N GLY A 275 14.35 -3.25 -9.32
CA GLY A 275 13.61 -4.51 -9.32
C GLY A 275 14.09 -5.52 -8.28
N ASP A 276 15.24 -5.33 -7.63
CA ASP A 276 15.68 -6.23 -6.56
C ASP A 276 14.81 -6.05 -5.30
N ALA A 277 14.69 -7.10 -4.50
CA ALA A 277 13.99 -7.06 -3.21
C ALA A 277 14.83 -7.67 -2.10
N LEU A 278 14.85 -7.03 -0.93
CA LEU A 278 15.56 -7.44 0.27
C LEU A 278 14.54 -7.81 1.35
N LEU A 279 14.51 -9.08 1.72
CA LEU A 279 13.70 -9.60 2.81
C LEU A 279 14.59 -9.81 4.03
N PHE A 280 14.12 -9.43 5.20
CA PHE A 280 14.79 -9.77 6.45
C PHE A 280 13.79 -10.04 7.58
N ARG A 281 14.21 -10.93 8.48
CA ARG A 281 13.45 -11.27 9.69
C ARG A 281 13.67 -10.20 10.75
N ASN A 282 12.61 -9.76 11.40
CA ASN A 282 12.64 -8.77 12.47
C ASN A 282 12.62 -9.40 13.86
N THR A 283 11.94 -10.53 14.03
CA THR A 283 11.75 -11.14 15.34
C THR A 283 12.51 -12.45 15.48
N ASP A 284 12.94 -12.80 16.69
CA ASP A 284 13.47 -14.13 17.00
C ASP A 284 12.36 -15.20 17.06
N ALA A 285 12.70 -16.41 17.52
CA ALA A 285 11.74 -17.50 17.67
C ALA A 285 10.70 -17.24 18.78
N GLN A 286 10.98 -16.29 19.67
CA GLN A 286 10.14 -15.88 20.79
C GLN A 286 9.31 -14.62 20.47
N GLY A 287 9.39 -14.12 19.22
CA GLY A 287 8.67 -12.93 18.79
C GLY A 287 9.26 -11.61 19.28
N GLN A 288 10.47 -11.63 19.86
CA GLN A 288 11.15 -10.43 20.34
C GLN A 288 11.94 -9.78 19.22
N ALA A 289 12.07 -8.45 19.29
CA ALA A 289 12.90 -7.68 18.37
C ALA A 289 14.35 -8.20 18.38
N ALA A 290 14.84 -8.60 17.21
CA ALA A 290 16.17 -9.16 17.08
C ALA A 290 17.21 -8.07 16.82
N GLU A 291 18.23 -8.00 17.67
CA GLU A 291 19.32 -7.03 17.51
C GLU A 291 20.03 -7.16 16.15
N ALA A 292 20.08 -8.38 15.58
CA ALA A 292 20.61 -8.64 14.23
C ALA A 292 19.81 -7.96 13.10
N ALA A 293 18.53 -7.66 13.32
CA ALA A 293 17.64 -6.99 12.37
C ALA A 293 17.72 -5.45 12.43
N MET A 294 18.48 -4.90 13.40
CA MET A 294 18.73 -3.47 13.48
C MET A 294 19.40 -2.98 12.21
N HIS A 295 18.78 -1.99 11.57
CA HIS A 295 19.24 -1.51 10.27
C HIS A 295 19.02 -0.01 10.10
N LEU A 296 19.66 0.55 9.07
CA LEU A 296 19.55 1.95 8.68
C LEU A 296 19.55 2.09 7.16
N GLY A 297 18.98 3.18 6.67
CA GLY A 297 19.14 3.64 5.29
C GLY A 297 20.17 4.76 5.26
N ALA A 298 21.33 4.52 4.66
CA ALA A 298 22.40 5.51 4.53
C ALA A 298 21.91 6.76 3.78
N PRO A 299 22.52 7.94 4.00
CA PRO A 299 22.19 9.14 3.26
C PRO A 299 22.30 8.94 1.75
N VAL A 300 21.34 9.47 1.00
CA VAL A 300 21.47 9.61 -0.45
C VAL A 300 22.44 10.76 -0.74
N MET A 301 23.50 10.49 -1.47
CA MET A 301 24.58 11.45 -1.76
C MET A 301 24.41 12.15 -3.12
N ALA A 302 23.74 11.48 -4.07
CA ALA A 302 23.41 12.05 -5.38
C ALA A 302 22.18 11.34 -5.97
N GLY A 303 21.40 12.03 -6.79
CA GLY A 303 20.18 11.50 -7.38
C GLY A 303 19.03 11.40 -6.37
N GLN A 304 18.12 10.47 -6.61
CA GLN A 304 16.95 10.20 -5.76
C GLN A 304 16.75 8.70 -5.65
N LYS A 305 16.50 8.19 -4.44
CA LYS A 305 16.23 6.77 -4.21
C LYS A 305 14.73 6.56 -4.01
N TRP A 306 14.17 5.61 -4.73
CA TRP A 306 12.79 5.14 -4.60
C TRP A 306 12.79 3.67 -4.20
N LEU A 307 12.00 3.33 -3.18
CA LEU A 307 11.77 1.96 -2.79
C LEU A 307 10.35 1.78 -2.24
N CYS A 308 9.87 0.56 -2.23
CA CYS A 308 8.74 0.18 -1.39
C CYS A 308 9.18 -0.57 -0.15
N THR A 309 8.39 -0.45 0.91
CA THR A 309 8.44 -1.34 2.08
C THR A 309 7.10 -2.02 2.28
N ARG A 310 7.13 -3.30 2.65
CA ARG A 310 6.00 -4.03 3.20
C ARG A 310 6.43 -4.68 4.50
N TRP A 311 5.84 -4.25 5.61
CA TRP A 311 5.96 -4.94 6.88
C TRP A 311 4.96 -6.11 6.93
N ILE A 312 5.36 -7.22 7.53
CA ILE A 312 4.55 -8.43 7.62
C ILE A 312 4.45 -8.85 9.08
N ARG A 313 3.22 -8.90 9.58
CA ARG A 313 2.85 -9.31 10.93
C ARG A 313 2.95 -10.83 11.12
N HIS A 314 3.11 -11.29 12.37
CA HIS A 314 3.01 -12.71 12.71
C HIS A 314 1.63 -13.28 12.39
N ASP A 315 0.59 -12.55 12.77
CA ASP A 315 -0.81 -12.91 12.57
C ASP A 315 -1.48 -11.98 11.55
N ARG A 316 -2.76 -12.27 11.25
CA ARG A 316 -3.58 -11.43 10.34
C ARG A 316 -3.60 -9.97 10.80
N HIS A 317 -3.48 -9.07 9.84
CA HIS A 317 -3.56 -7.62 10.01
C HIS A 317 -4.83 -7.12 9.31
N ASP A 318 -5.59 -6.26 10.00
CA ASP A 318 -6.73 -5.58 9.41
C ASP A 318 -6.28 -4.21 8.87
N PRO A 319 -6.17 -4.02 7.55
CA PRO A 319 -5.68 -2.76 6.99
C PRO A 319 -6.71 -1.62 7.08
N TRP A 320 -7.97 -1.92 7.46
CA TRP A 320 -9.00 -0.91 7.71
C TRP A 320 -9.03 -0.44 9.16
N ASN A 321 -8.42 -1.19 10.09
CA ASN A 321 -8.29 -0.85 11.49
C ASN A 321 -6.86 -1.14 12.00
N PRO A 322 -5.86 -0.40 11.48
CA PRO A 322 -4.44 -0.71 11.65
C PRO A 322 -3.87 -0.42 13.05
#